data_AF-A0A935S6T8-F1
#
_entry.id   AF-A0A935S6T8-F1
#
_cell.length_a   1.000
_cell.length_b   1.000
_cell.length_c   1.000
_cell.angle_alpha   90.00
_cell.angle_beta   90.00
_cell.angle_gamma   90.00
#
_symmetry.space_group_name_H-M   'P 1'
#
loop_
_entity.id
_entity.type
_entity.pdbx_description
1 polymer ?
#
loop_
_entity_poly.entity_id
_entity_poly.type
_entity_poly.pdbx_seq_one_letter_code
_entity_poly.pdbx_strand_id
1 'polypeptide(L)'
;MNIHIIFIIIGLFSSIFAQSQDRKLIYLQGKVDRLVELSGEVFFEAPPEYQIINSDLGGFGGKNSFQQIDYHFTGFPILVRNRSNFNFFLIDQNKSISHYFYKKYSGIGRLHEGYYLASFIDDKGMLQETKYEFTDRFGTPIFITQQGYRDASYFSEGLAPIKIWGKGWVYINDLGHELDLIPDSLGHMEWAHPFKNGRSLIKKVVYKQNNQSIEPYYISKKGEVLLAVKSLFPEREITNISDYKGGVACVQFKLLSDKEYKGMPVAFIDTIGKIILDVDAAIDFKVEGDGYITIQKKLADQKYLCEIYDKTSRMLKLPENVNHCKYLGENKFMIGCDIPFGKPSGKARYYIFDAKSEKIIQPYSGGNCLGVIDNKLIIKGANEEMVIRELGTEKVIYQSQLTDMKVINLDAYKGKMEDISIFHCQKEEWLPRIKEMKNLKELTLSNLNIIQLPEIANPGLLQLLRIDGCRNLKSLDMQINNVKQLSLRGCLSLTNVLEYIRNQNHYYTFISSIWM
;
A
#
# COMPACT_ATOMS: atom_id res chain seq x y z
N MET A 1 -45.20 -40.62 13.84
CA MET A 1 -43.99 -41.29 14.36
C MET A 1 -43.07 -41.53 13.17
N ASN A 2 -42.34 -40.49 12.72
CA ASN A 2 -40.97 -40.14 13.13
C ASN A 2 -39.90 -41.02 12.43
N ILE A 3 -39.31 -40.56 11.32
CA ILE A 3 -38.03 -39.82 11.28
C ILE A 3 -37.56 -39.64 9.82
N HIS A 4 -37.34 -38.36 9.49
CA HIS A 4 -36.51 -37.73 8.46
C HIS A 4 -35.62 -38.60 7.56
N ILE A 5 -35.93 -38.59 6.25
CA ILE A 5 -34.93 -38.68 5.17
C ILE A 5 -34.50 -37.24 4.87
N ILE A 6 -33.47 -36.78 5.58
CA ILE A 6 -32.72 -35.58 5.20
C ILE A 6 -31.88 -35.98 3.99
N PHE A 7 -32.16 -35.35 2.85
CA PHE A 7 -31.27 -35.33 1.70
C PHE A 7 -29.91 -34.80 2.17
N ILE A 8 -28.93 -35.68 2.22
CA ILE A 8 -27.51 -35.34 2.34
C ILE A 8 -27.13 -34.63 1.04
N ILE A 9 -27.27 -33.31 1.02
CA ILE A 9 -26.54 -32.42 0.12
C ILE A 9 -25.20 -32.16 0.80
N ILE A 10 -24.33 -33.17 0.81
CA ILE A 10 -22.93 -33.04 1.21
C ILE A 10 -22.11 -33.76 0.15
N GLY A 11 -21.23 -33.01 -0.49
CA GLY A 11 -20.19 -33.57 -1.36
C GLY A 11 -20.48 -33.40 -2.85
N LEU A 12 -20.53 -32.15 -3.32
CA LEU A 12 -20.18 -31.73 -4.70
C LEU A 12 -20.21 -30.19 -4.79
N PHE A 13 -19.46 -29.50 -3.91
CA PHE A 13 -19.09 -28.09 -4.12
C PHE A 13 -17.58 -27.92 -4.40
N SER A 14 -16.95 -28.99 -4.88
CA SER A 14 -15.59 -28.99 -5.40
C SER A 14 -15.63 -29.19 -6.91
N SER A 15 -16.20 -28.23 -7.66
CA SER A 15 -15.99 -28.04 -9.13
C SER A 15 -16.99 -27.07 -9.79
N ILE A 16 -17.24 -25.90 -9.21
CA ILE A 16 -17.61 -24.73 -10.02
C ILE A 16 -16.84 -23.51 -9.51
N PHE A 17 -15.52 -23.65 -9.38
CA PHE A 17 -14.70 -22.48 -9.68
C PHE A 17 -14.93 -22.25 -11.17
N ALA A 18 -15.74 -21.23 -11.49
CA ALA A 18 -15.60 -20.58 -12.77
C ALA A 18 -14.11 -20.39 -12.97
N GLN A 19 -13.58 -20.98 -14.03
CA GLN A 19 -12.20 -20.87 -14.45
C GLN A 19 -12.00 -19.39 -14.80
N SER A 20 -11.86 -18.54 -13.79
CA SER A 20 -11.42 -17.17 -13.97
C SER A 20 -10.01 -17.33 -14.49
N GLN A 21 -9.83 -17.15 -15.81
CA GLN A 21 -8.51 -16.88 -16.32
C GLN A 21 -7.96 -15.77 -15.44
N ASP A 22 -6.89 -16.04 -14.70
CA ASP A 22 -6.20 -15.03 -13.89
C ASP A 22 -5.80 -13.89 -14.83
N ARG A 23 -6.64 -12.86 -14.87
CA ARG A 23 -6.45 -11.72 -15.76
C ARG A 23 -5.50 -10.78 -15.04
N LYS A 24 -4.27 -10.68 -15.54
CA LYS A 24 -3.29 -9.71 -15.05
C LYS A 24 -3.75 -8.31 -15.44
N LEU A 25 -4.17 -7.54 -14.45
CA LEU A 25 -4.57 -6.14 -14.63
C LEU A 25 -3.59 -5.23 -13.90
N ILE A 26 -3.40 -4.04 -14.45
CA ILE A 26 -2.62 -2.96 -13.85
C ILE A 26 -3.61 -2.04 -13.14
N TYR A 27 -3.45 -1.87 -11.83
CA TYR A 27 -4.20 -0.90 -11.04
C TYR A 27 -3.56 0.49 -11.16
N LEU A 28 -4.34 1.43 -11.69
CA LEU A 28 -3.97 2.82 -11.81
C LEU A 28 -4.82 3.64 -10.85
N GLN A 29 -4.20 4.07 -9.73
CA GLN A 29 -4.82 4.96 -8.77
C GLN A 29 -4.77 6.42 -9.27
N GLY A 30 -5.92 7.11 -9.25
CA GLY A 30 -6.00 8.50 -9.67
C GLY A 30 -7.24 9.21 -9.12
N LYS A 31 -7.66 10.28 -9.80
CA LYS A 31 -8.99 10.88 -9.59
C LYS A 31 -10.10 9.86 -9.82
N VAL A 32 -9.91 9.01 -10.82
CA VAL A 32 -10.73 7.85 -11.12
C VAL A 32 -9.81 6.64 -11.14
N ASP A 33 -10.12 5.65 -10.31
CA ASP A 33 -9.33 4.42 -10.24
C ASP A 33 -9.68 3.52 -11.43
N ARG A 34 -8.65 3.00 -12.09
CA ARG A 34 -8.81 2.13 -13.27
C ARG A 34 -8.05 0.83 -13.12
N LEU A 35 -8.63 -0.21 -13.70
CA LEU A 35 -7.94 -1.45 -14.01
C LEU A 35 -7.71 -1.50 -15.51
N VAL A 36 -6.45 -1.60 -15.90
CA VAL A 36 -6.01 -1.53 -17.30
C VAL A 36 -5.33 -2.83 -17.68
N GLU A 37 -5.61 -3.32 -18.87
CA GLU A 37 -4.94 -4.48 -19.43
C GLU A 37 -3.49 -4.21 -19.81
N LEU A 38 -2.70 -5.27 -19.98
CA LEU A 38 -1.35 -5.16 -20.53
C LEU A 38 -1.31 -4.59 -21.96
N SER A 39 -2.43 -4.66 -22.69
CA SER A 39 -2.64 -4.04 -24.01
C SER A 39 -2.80 -2.52 -23.96
N GLY A 40 -3.13 -1.95 -22.77
CA GLY A 40 -3.51 -0.55 -22.58
C GLY A 40 -5.02 -0.31 -22.58
N GLU A 41 -5.84 -1.32 -22.88
CA GLU A 41 -7.30 -1.20 -22.82
C GLU A 41 -7.79 -1.03 -21.37
N VAL A 42 -8.69 -0.07 -21.15
CA VAL A 42 -9.33 0.12 -19.84
C VAL A 42 -10.36 -0.99 -19.64
N PHE A 43 -10.04 -1.96 -18.78
CA PHE A 43 -10.96 -3.06 -18.45
C PHE A 43 -12.09 -2.58 -17.52
N PHE A 44 -11.75 -1.80 -16.50
CA PHE A 44 -12.74 -1.30 -15.54
C PHE A 44 -12.36 0.10 -15.05
N GLU A 45 -13.37 0.93 -14.88
CA GLU A 45 -13.26 2.27 -14.32
C GLU A 45 -14.26 2.41 -13.18
N ALA A 46 -13.75 2.61 -11.96
CA ALA A 46 -14.59 2.81 -10.79
C ALA A 46 -15.31 4.17 -10.86
N PRO A 47 -16.52 4.33 -10.29
CA PRO A 47 -17.11 5.65 -10.17
C PRO A 47 -16.20 6.59 -9.35
N PRO A 48 -16.12 7.90 -9.65
CA PRO A 48 -15.12 8.82 -9.08
C PRO A 48 -15.11 8.90 -7.55
N GLU A 49 -16.27 8.72 -6.92
CA GLU A 49 -16.45 8.72 -5.46
C GLU A 49 -15.85 7.49 -4.77
N TYR A 50 -15.43 6.48 -5.53
CA TYR A 50 -14.88 5.23 -5.03
C TYR A 50 -13.39 5.06 -5.38
N GLN A 51 -12.69 4.39 -4.49
CA GLN A 51 -11.32 3.91 -4.63
C GLN A 51 -11.34 2.39 -4.62
N ILE A 52 -10.65 1.74 -5.57
CA ILE A 52 -10.52 0.27 -5.57
C ILE A 52 -9.58 -0.14 -4.44
N ILE A 53 -9.92 -1.16 -3.66
CA ILE A 53 -9.01 -1.74 -2.67
C ILE A 53 -8.17 -2.82 -3.33
N ASN A 54 -6.85 -2.66 -3.26
CA ASN A 54 -5.86 -3.59 -3.80
C ASN A 54 -4.82 -4.04 -2.76
N SER A 55 -4.91 -3.57 -1.51
CA SER A 55 -3.98 -3.94 -0.45
C SER A 55 -4.54 -4.93 0.54
N ASP A 56 -3.65 -5.68 1.19
CA ASP A 56 -3.96 -6.48 2.37
C ASP A 56 -4.41 -5.59 3.55
N LEU A 57 -5.13 -6.19 4.50
CA LEU A 57 -5.51 -5.52 5.73
C LEU A 57 -4.28 -5.36 6.64
N GLY A 58 -3.59 -4.21 6.56
CA GLY A 58 -2.50 -3.84 7.46
C GLY A 58 -2.97 -3.05 8.69
N GLY A 59 -2.02 -2.68 9.58
CA GLY A 59 -2.25 -1.89 10.81
C GLY A 59 -2.84 -0.48 10.63
N PHE A 60 -3.14 -0.07 9.39
CA PHE A 60 -3.84 1.17 9.05
C PHE A 60 -5.28 0.93 8.50
N GLY A 61 -5.85 -0.26 8.68
CA GLY A 61 -7.23 -0.58 8.29
C GLY A 61 -7.43 -0.74 6.78
N GLY A 62 -6.49 -1.41 6.09
CA GLY A 62 -6.66 -1.77 4.67
C GLY A 62 -6.51 -0.60 3.69
N LYS A 63 -5.64 0.37 3.99
CA LYS A 63 -5.28 1.43 3.03
C LYS A 63 -4.33 0.89 1.96
N ASN A 64 -4.64 1.14 0.69
CA ASN A 64 -3.68 0.92 -0.40
C ASN A 64 -2.40 1.73 -0.10
N SER A 65 -1.27 1.04 -0.05
CA SER A 65 0.03 1.71 -0.12
C SER A 65 0.29 2.19 -1.55
N PHE A 66 1.16 3.18 -1.72
CA PHE A 66 1.43 3.84 -3.02
C PHE A 66 2.10 2.95 -4.09
N GLN A 67 2.28 1.64 -3.87
CA GLN A 67 3.17 0.81 -4.69
C GLN A 67 2.53 -0.42 -5.32
N GLN A 68 1.30 -0.80 -4.94
CA GLN A 68 0.70 -2.03 -5.45
C GLN A 68 -0.01 -1.78 -6.78
N ILE A 69 0.74 -1.90 -7.88
CA ILE A 69 0.28 -1.67 -9.25
C ILE A 69 -0.26 -2.93 -9.94
N ASP A 70 0.02 -4.11 -9.40
CA ASP A 70 -0.53 -5.38 -9.85
C ASP A 70 -1.90 -5.62 -9.21
N TYR A 71 -2.91 -5.91 -10.02
CA TYR A 71 -4.25 -6.26 -9.54
C TYR A 71 -4.59 -7.70 -9.88
N HIS A 72 -4.84 -8.50 -8.84
CA HIS A 72 -5.23 -9.90 -8.98
C HIS A 72 -6.75 -10.00 -9.13
N PHE A 73 -7.24 -10.01 -10.37
CA PHE A 73 -8.68 -10.06 -10.64
C PHE A 73 -9.21 -11.49 -10.58
N THR A 74 -10.13 -11.73 -9.64
CA THR A 74 -10.79 -13.04 -9.41
C THR A 74 -12.28 -13.02 -9.82
N GLY A 75 -12.68 -12.05 -10.63
CA GLY A 75 -14.06 -11.81 -11.03
C GLY A 75 -14.75 -10.70 -10.22
N PHE A 76 -15.94 -10.30 -10.67
CA PHE A 76 -16.80 -9.37 -9.94
C PHE A 76 -17.49 -10.05 -8.74
N PRO A 77 -17.95 -9.29 -7.74
CA PRO A 77 -17.79 -7.84 -7.59
C PRO A 77 -16.38 -7.41 -7.14
N ILE A 78 -16.04 -6.14 -7.37
CA ILE A 78 -14.78 -5.51 -6.95
C ILE A 78 -15.00 -4.77 -5.62
N LEU A 79 -14.09 -5.00 -4.66
CA LEU A 79 -14.05 -4.25 -3.41
C LEU A 79 -13.60 -2.83 -3.65
N VAL A 80 -14.43 -1.88 -3.23
CA VAL A 80 -14.13 -0.46 -3.25
C VAL A 80 -14.39 0.18 -1.89
N ARG A 81 -13.81 1.36 -1.70
CA ARG A 81 -14.06 2.23 -0.55
C ARG A 81 -14.47 3.61 -1.03
N ASN A 82 -15.52 4.16 -0.43
CA ASN A 82 -15.93 5.52 -0.72
C ASN A 82 -14.87 6.52 -0.20
N ARG A 83 -14.45 7.45 -1.04
CA ARG A 83 -13.39 8.42 -0.71
C ARG A 83 -13.79 9.42 0.38
N SER A 84 -15.08 9.69 0.54
CA SER A 84 -15.60 10.71 1.45
C SER A 84 -15.93 10.17 2.84
N ASN A 85 -16.67 9.07 2.91
CA ASN A 85 -17.13 8.50 4.20
C ASN A 85 -16.36 7.25 4.62
N PHE A 86 -15.44 6.77 3.78
CA PHE A 86 -14.58 5.62 4.04
C PHE A 86 -15.29 4.27 4.18
N ASN A 87 -16.59 4.18 3.89
CA ASN A 87 -17.33 2.92 3.91
C ASN A 87 -16.91 2.04 2.72
N PHE A 88 -16.98 0.72 2.93
CA PHE A 88 -16.65 -0.29 1.92
C PHE A 88 -17.90 -0.77 1.19
N PHE A 89 -17.74 -1.05 -0.11
CA PHE A 89 -18.82 -1.52 -0.98
C PHE A 89 -18.28 -2.53 -2.00
N LEU A 90 -19.19 -3.31 -2.57
CA LEU A 90 -18.89 -4.25 -3.64
C LEU A 90 -19.58 -3.77 -4.92
N ILE A 91 -18.78 -3.44 -5.94
CA ILE A 91 -19.28 -2.93 -7.22
C ILE A 91 -19.24 -4.03 -8.28
N ASP A 92 -20.32 -4.20 -9.04
CA ASP A 92 -20.37 -5.14 -10.16
C ASP A 92 -19.78 -4.56 -11.46
N GLN A 93 -19.81 -5.37 -12.52
CA GLN A 93 -19.38 -4.97 -13.86
C GLN A 93 -20.13 -3.78 -14.45
N ASN A 94 -21.37 -3.53 -13.99
CA ASN A 94 -22.23 -2.42 -14.43
C ASN A 94 -22.02 -1.17 -13.56
N LYS A 95 -20.98 -1.15 -12.71
CA LYS A 95 -20.68 -0.07 -11.77
C LYS A 95 -21.77 0.16 -10.71
N SER A 96 -22.69 -0.79 -10.55
CA SER A 96 -23.74 -0.74 -9.54
C SER A 96 -23.24 -1.32 -8.23
N ILE A 97 -23.68 -0.74 -7.10
CA ILE A 97 -23.45 -1.34 -5.79
C ILE A 97 -24.23 -2.65 -5.77
N SER A 98 -23.50 -3.75 -5.85
CA SER A 98 -24.06 -5.08 -6.00
C SER A 98 -24.41 -5.71 -4.66
N HIS A 99 -23.65 -5.40 -3.61
CA HIS A 99 -23.81 -5.95 -2.27
C HIS A 99 -23.39 -4.94 -1.20
N TYR A 100 -24.07 -5.02 -0.06
CA TYR A 100 -23.72 -4.29 1.16
C TYR A 100 -23.11 -5.28 2.16
N PHE A 101 -22.01 -4.86 2.77
CA PHE A 101 -21.44 -5.57 3.90
C PHE A 101 -22.46 -5.60 5.06
N TYR A 102 -22.57 -6.75 5.73
CA TYR A 102 -23.54 -6.98 6.82
C TYR A 102 -23.47 -5.92 7.94
N LYS A 103 -22.27 -5.35 8.18
CA LYS A 103 -22.04 -4.27 9.13
C LYS A 103 -20.99 -3.29 8.62
N LYS A 104 -20.84 -2.19 9.34
CA LYS A 104 -19.78 -1.20 9.08
C LYS A 104 -18.44 -1.74 9.57
N TYR A 105 -17.54 -2.02 8.63
CA TYR A 105 -16.16 -2.39 8.92
C TYR A 105 -15.23 -1.17 9.00
N SER A 106 -14.24 -1.25 9.88
CA SER A 106 -13.15 -0.28 10.02
C SER A 106 -12.10 -0.45 8.93
N GLY A 107 -11.93 -1.67 8.41
CA GLY A 107 -11.04 -1.98 7.31
C GLY A 107 -11.41 -3.29 6.63
N ILE A 108 -11.18 -3.39 5.32
CA ILE A 108 -11.30 -4.65 4.57
C ILE A 108 -10.08 -4.75 3.66
N GLY A 109 -9.38 -5.89 3.71
CA GLY A 109 -8.27 -6.19 2.81
C GLY A 109 -8.76 -6.70 1.45
N ARG A 110 -7.85 -6.79 0.47
CA ARG A 110 -8.15 -7.43 -0.83
C ARG A 110 -8.59 -8.88 -0.65
N LEU A 111 -9.24 -9.42 -1.68
CA LEU A 111 -9.69 -10.81 -1.69
C LEU A 111 -8.48 -11.75 -1.77
N HIS A 112 -8.44 -12.74 -0.88
CA HIS A 112 -7.52 -13.87 -0.95
C HIS A 112 -8.29 -15.17 -0.92
N GLU A 113 -8.05 -16.04 -1.92
CA GLU A 113 -8.63 -17.38 -1.99
C GLU A 113 -10.17 -17.43 -1.78
N GLY A 114 -10.87 -16.39 -2.22
CA GLY A 114 -12.34 -16.28 -2.11
C GLY A 114 -12.85 -15.58 -0.86
N TYR A 115 -11.97 -15.13 0.02
CA TYR A 115 -12.32 -14.51 1.30
C TYR A 115 -11.74 -13.12 1.46
N TYR A 116 -12.53 -12.20 2.01
CA TYR A 116 -12.04 -10.93 2.53
C TYR A 116 -11.74 -11.07 4.02
N LEU A 117 -10.61 -10.53 4.46
CA LEU A 117 -10.37 -10.26 5.86
C LEU A 117 -10.89 -8.85 6.19
N ALA A 118 -11.79 -8.76 7.16
CA ALA A 118 -12.39 -7.51 7.60
C ALA A 118 -12.12 -7.26 9.08
N SER A 119 -11.91 -6.00 9.45
CA SER A 119 -11.82 -5.56 10.84
C SER A 119 -12.98 -4.64 11.24
N PHE A 120 -13.39 -4.73 12.49
CA PHE A 120 -14.42 -3.88 13.08
C PHE A 120 -14.06 -3.52 14.52
N ILE A 121 -14.65 -2.44 15.04
CA ILE A 121 -14.49 -2.06 16.45
C ILE A 121 -15.61 -2.72 17.24
N ASP A 122 -15.23 -3.51 18.24
CA ASP A 122 -16.12 -4.04 19.26
C ASP A 122 -16.13 -3.07 20.45
N ASP A 123 -17.25 -2.38 20.63
CA ASP A 123 -17.43 -1.36 21.67
C ASP A 123 -17.99 -2.00 22.95
N LYS A 124 -17.11 -2.25 23.92
CA LYS A 124 -17.48 -2.72 25.27
C LYS A 124 -17.46 -1.57 26.29
N GLY A 125 -17.87 -0.36 25.88
CA GLY A 125 -17.93 0.81 26.74
C GLY A 125 -16.60 1.57 26.80
N MET A 126 -15.88 1.52 27.92
CA MET A 126 -14.59 2.23 28.06
C MET A 126 -13.42 1.57 27.31
N LEU A 127 -13.62 0.37 26.76
CA LEU A 127 -12.62 -0.37 25.99
C LEU A 127 -13.12 -0.59 24.56
N GLN A 128 -12.42 -0.01 23.60
CA GLN A 128 -12.59 -0.28 22.17
C GLN A 128 -11.53 -1.28 21.73
N GLU A 129 -11.94 -2.50 21.38
CA GLU A 129 -11.05 -3.51 20.80
C GLU A 129 -11.29 -3.64 19.31
N THR A 130 -10.22 -3.73 18.51
CA THR A 130 -10.34 -4.13 17.11
C THR A 130 -10.51 -5.65 17.06
N LYS A 131 -11.52 -6.11 16.32
CA LYS A 131 -11.80 -7.52 16.04
C LYS A 131 -11.74 -7.78 14.55
N TYR A 132 -11.57 -9.05 14.21
CA TYR A 132 -11.45 -9.51 12.84
C TYR A 132 -12.44 -10.62 12.54
N GLU A 133 -12.88 -10.67 11.29
CA GLU A 133 -13.67 -11.77 10.76
C GLU A 133 -13.45 -11.92 9.26
N PHE A 134 -13.90 -13.05 8.73
CA PHE A 134 -13.86 -13.32 7.31
C PHE A 134 -15.24 -13.08 6.70
N THR A 135 -15.26 -12.57 5.48
CA THR A 135 -16.45 -12.59 4.65
C THR A 135 -16.15 -13.36 3.37
N ASP A 136 -17.18 -13.95 2.78
CA ASP A 136 -17.09 -14.42 1.40
C ASP A 136 -16.88 -13.24 0.41
N ARG A 137 -16.71 -13.58 -0.87
CA ARG A 137 -16.56 -12.60 -1.96
C ARG A 137 -17.77 -11.68 -2.18
N PHE A 138 -18.91 -11.96 -1.56
CA PHE A 138 -20.14 -11.16 -1.65
C PHE A 138 -20.38 -10.33 -0.39
N GLY A 139 -19.44 -10.36 0.57
CA GLY A 139 -19.49 -9.57 1.80
C GLY A 139 -20.32 -10.21 2.92
N THR A 140 -20.71 -11.47 2.76
CA THR A 140 -21.42 -12.24 3.79
C THR A 140 -20.40 -12.75 4.82
N PRO A 141 -20.57 -12.44 6.12
CA PRO A 141 -19.71 -12.99 7.15
C PRO A 141 -19.72 -14.53 7.15
N ILE A 142 -18.55 -15.14 7.31
CA ILE A 142 -18.36 -16.58 7.40
C ILE A 142 -17.50 -16.90 8.63
N PHE A 143 -17.50 -18.17 9.04
CA PHE A 143 -16.79 -18.63 10.25
C PHE A 143 -17.16 -17.79 11.49
N ILE A 144 -18.44 -17.45 11.59
CA ILE A 144 -18.94 -16.45 12.55
C ILE A 144 -18.70 -16.95 13.98
N THR A 145 -17.91 -16.19 14.73
CA THR A 145 -17.79 -16.34 16.18
C THR A 145 -18.55 -15.20 16.86
N GLN A 146 -19.10 -15.44 18.06
CA GLN A 146 -19.92 -14.43 18.76
C GLN A 146 -19.17 -13.11 19.04
N GLN A 147 -17.83 -13.12 19.08
CA GLN A 147 -17.00 -11.96 19.44
C GLN A 147 -15.97 -11.57 18.36
N GLY A 148 -15.94 -12.26 17.21
CA GLY A 148 -14.84 -12.14 16.25
C GLY A 148 -13.50 -12.64 16.79
N TYR A 149 -12.48 -12.64 15.94
CA TYR A 149 -11.11 -12.98 16.31
C TYR A 149 -10.39 -11.76 16.90
N ARG A 150 -9.46 -11.97 17.84
CA ARG A 150 -8.65 -10.88 18.42
C ARG A 150 -7.63 -10.33 17.43
N ASP A 151 -7.15 -11.21 16.56
CA ASP A 151 -6.25 -10.90 15.46
C ASP A 151 -6.44 -11.95 14.38
N ALA A 152 -6.11 -11.61 13.13
CA ALA A 152 -6.20 -12.53 12.01
C ALA A 152 -5.37 -12.00 10.82
N SER A 153 -4.97 -12.91 9.95
CA SER A 153 -4.41 -12.56 8.64
C SER A 153 -5.20 -13.22 7.51
N TYR A 154 -4.87 -12.88 6.27
CA TYR A 154 -5.58 -13.36 5.09
C TYR A 154 -5.35 -14.86 4.85
N PHE A 155 -6.27 -15.49 4.12
CA PHE A 155 -6.13 -16.87 3.65
C PHE A 155 -4.98 -16.99 2.65
N SER A 156 -4.14 -18.00 2.84
CA SER A 156 -3.08 -18.35 1.90
C SER A 156 -2.79 -19.83 1.98
N GLU A 157 -2.83 -20.49 0.84
CA GLU A 157 -2.75 -21.94 0.67
C GLU A 157 -3.76 -22.74 1.50
N GLY A 158 -5.01 -22.26 1.55
CA GLY A 158 -6.16 -22.87 2.23
C GLY A 158 -6.19 -22.67 3.74
N LEU A 159 -5.28 -21.86 4.31
CA LEU A 159 -5.19 -21.60 5.74
C LEU A 159 -5.06 -20.11 6.04
N ALA A 160 -5.63 -19.66 7.14
CA ALA A 160 -5.42 -18.32 7.69
C ALA A 160 -5.02 -18.40 9.17
N PRO A 161 -4.04 -17.62 9.64
CA PRO A 161 -3.75 -17.52 11.07
C PRO A 161 -4.83 -16.66 11.75
N ILE A 162 -5.32 -17.12 12.89
CA ILE A 162 -6.29 -16.42 13.73
C ILE A 162 -5.85 -16.47 15.20
N LYS A 163 -6.15 -15.41 15.95
CA LYS A 163 -5.87 -15.33 17.39
C LYS A 163 -7.17 -15.42 18.18
N ILE A 164 -7.31 -16.49 18.96
CA ILE A 164 -8.49 -16.80 19.76
C ILE A 164 -8.23 -16.62 21.25
N TRP A 165 -9.28 -16.32 22.01
CA TRP A 165 -9.18 -16.11 23.45
C TRP A 165 -8.75 -17.41 24.15
N GLY A 166 -7.78 -17.30 25.06
CA GLY A 166 -7.32 -18.43 25.87
C GLY A 166 -6.37 -19.42 25.17
N LYS A 167 -6.40 -19.56 23.83
CA LYS A 167 -5.44 -20.43 23.11
C LYS A 167 -4.30 -19.67 22.41
N GLY A 168 -4.46 -18.38 22.09
CA GLY A 168 -3.46 -17.64 21.33
C GLY A 168 -3.61 -17.83 19.83
N TRP A 169 -2.51 -17.85 19.08
CA TRP A 169 -2.53 -18.04 17.62
C TRP A 169 -2.78 -19.51 17.26
N VAL A 170 -3.70 -19.75 16.33
CA VAL A 170 -3.97 -21.03 15.66
C VAL A 170 -4.20 -20.76 14.16
N TYR A 171 -4.52 -21.80 13.39
CA TYR A 171 -4.93 -21.66 11.99
C TYR A 171 -6.38 -22.05 11.80
N ILE A 172 -7.04 -21.48 10.80
CA ILE A 172 -8.36 -21.89 10.35
C ILE A 172 -8.29 -22.30 8.88
N ASN A 173 -9.00 -23.37 8.51
CA ASN A 173 -9.12 -23.78 7.11
C ASN A 173 -10.36 -23.20 6.43
N ASP A 174 -10.50 -23.44 5.13
CA ASP A 174 -11.62 -23.03 4.28
C ASP A 174 -12.98 -23.67 4.65
N LEU A 175 -12.99 -24.69 5.50
CA LEU A 175 -14.19 -25.28 6.11
C LEU A 175 -14.55 -24.65 7.46
N GLY A 176 -13.72 -23.74 7.98
CA GLY A 176 -13.92 -23.10 9.28
C GLY A 176 -13.44 -23.91 10.48
N HIS A 177 -12.70 -25.00 10.25
CA HIS A 177 -12.11 -25.79 11.33
C HIS A 177 -10.84 -25.10 11.86
N GLU A 178 -10.80 -24.89 13.17
CA GLU A 178 -9.60 -24.46 13.89
C GLU A 178 -8.59 -25.63 13.96
N LEU A 179 -7.35 -25.36 13.54
CA LEU A 179 -6.23 -26.29 13.50
C LEU A 179 -5.12 -25.77 14.40
N ASP A 180 -4.79 -26.55 15.43
CA ASP A 180 -3.70 -26.25 16.34
C ASP A 180 -2.37 -26.74 15.76
N LEU A 181 -1.80 -25.94 14.85
CA LEU A 181 -0.56 -26.28 14.15
C LEU A 181 0.70 -25.75 14.84
N ILE A 182 0.57 -24.93 15.88
CA ILE A 182 1.72 -24.38 16.60
C ILE A 182 2.10 -25.35 17.72
N PRO A 183 3.31 -25.93 17.73
CA PRO A 183 3.67 -26.89 18.78
C PRO A 183 3.65 -26.27 20.18
N ASP A 184 2.99 -26.95 21.11
CA ASP A 184 2.94 -26.58 22.54
C ASP A 184 4.33 -26.32 23.14
N SER A 185 5.35 -27.05 22.66
CA SER A 185 6.75 -26.93 23.10
C SER A 185 7.35 -25.54 22.87
N LEU A 186 6.79 -24.73 21.97
CA LEU A 186 7.25 -23.36 21.70
C LEU A 186 6.65 -22.34 22.68
N GLY A 187 5.54 -22.69 23.34
CA GLY A 187 4.78 -21.82 24.25
C GLY A 187 4.01 -20.73 23.52
N HIS A 188 3.72 -19.62 24.22
CA HIS A 188 2.91 -18.53 23.68
C HIS A 188 3.63 -17.77 22.55
N MET A 189 3.03 -17.77 21.36
CA MET A 189 3.49 -16.98 20.20
C MET A 189 2.83 -15.61 20.19
N GLU A 190 3.58 -14.57 19.81
CA GLU A 190 3.03 -13.23 19.66
C GLU A 190 2.52 -12.96 18.25
N TRP A 191 3.10 -13.59 17.23
CA TRP A 191 2.68 -13.44 15.84
C TRP A 191 2.69 -14.78 15.09
N ALA A 192 1.75 -14.94 14.17
CA ALA A 192 1.70 -15.99 13.17
C ALA A 192 1.37 -15.40 11.80
N HIS A 193 2.12 -15.77 10.78
CA HIS A 193 1.95 -15.30 9.41
C HIS A 193 1.14 -16.31 8.57
N PRO A 194 0.54 -15.90 7.44
CA PRO A 194 -0.05 -16.84 6.48
C PRO A 194 0.96 -17.84 5.92
N PHE A 195 0.49 -19.01 5.51
CA PHE A 195 1.34 -20.00 4.86
C PHE A 195 1.77 -19.53 3.46
N LYS A 196 3.05 -19.71 3.13
CA LYS A 196 3.61 -19.46 1.80
C LYS A 196 4.68 -20.48 1.46
N ASN A 197 4.56 -21.11 0.31
CA ASN A 197 5.31 -22.29 -0.11
C ASN A 197 5.36 -23.39 0.98
N GLY A 198 4.21 -23.69 1.58
CA GLY A 198 4.06 -24.74 2.61
C GLY A 198 4.66 -24.42 3.98
N ARG A 199 5.07 -23.17 4.23
CA ARG A 199 5.70 -22.74 5.48
C ARG A 199 5.00 -21.53 6.07
N SER A 200 4.93 -21.44 7.39
CA SER A 200 4.52 -20.22 8.08
C SER A 200 5.59 -19.75 9.06
N LEU A 201 5.78 -18.44 9.11
CA LEU A 201 6.64 -17.76 10.09
C LEU A 201 5.83 -17.46 11.36
N ILE A 202 6.29 -18.00 12.48
CA ILE A 202 5.77 -17.68 13.82
C ILE A 202 6.88 -17.04 14.66
N LYS A 203 6.49 -16.15 15.57
CA LYS A 203 7.42 -15.34 16.35
C LYS A 203 7.02 -15.32 17.82
N LYS A 204 7.97 -15.69 18.67
CA LYS A 204 7.88 -15.49 20.12
C LYS A 204 8.63 -14.23 20.50
N VAL A 205 8.04 -13.40 21.36
CA VAL A 205 8.74 -12.25 21.94
C VAL A 205 9.43 -12.67 23.23
N VAL A 206 10.68 -12.26 23.38
CA VAL A 206 11.48 -12.47 24.58
C VAL A 206 11.88 -11.11 25.15
N TYR A 207 11.40 -10.85 26.37
CA TYR A 207 11.69 -9.63 27.12
C TYR A 207 12.90 -9.84 28.03
N LYS A 208 13.93 -9.00 27.89
CA LYS A 208 15.10 -8.97 28.79
C LYS A 208 15.39 -7.52 29.20
N GLN A 209 15.29 -7.19 30.49
CA GLN A 209 15.75 -5.92 31.08
C GLN A 209 15.47 -4.68 30.18
N ASN A 210 14.20 -4.45 29.85
CA ASN A 210 13.70 -3.35 28.99
C ASN A 210 14.03 -3.42 27.49
N ASN A 211 14.63 -4.52 27.00
CA ASN A 211 14.81 -4.77 25.56
C ASN A 211 13.90 -5.91 25.06
N GLN A 212 13.39 -5.72 23.85
CA GLN A 212 12.58 -6.70 23.13
C GLN A 212 13.43 -7.40 22.09
N SER A 213 13.45 -8.73 22.14
CA SER A 213 14.01 -9.60 21.09
C SER A 213 12.94 -10.59 20.64
N ILE A 214 13.19 -11.27 19.54
CA ILE A 214 12.29 -12.31 19.04
C ILE A 214 13.02 -13.63 18.82
N GLU A 215 12.29 -14.72 18.94
CA GLU A 215 12.68 -16.05 18.51
C GLU A 215 11.76 -16.46 17.35
N PRO A 216 12.25 -16.42 16.09
CA PRO A 216 11.45 -16.81 14.94
C PRO A 216 11.60 -18.29 14.60
N TYR A 217 10.49 -18.88 14.19
CA TYR A 217 10.40 -20.28 13.74
C TYR A 217 9.64 -20.35 12.42
N TYR A 218 10.07 -21.23 11.52
CA TYR A 218 9.27 -21.66 10.38
C TYR A 218 8.63 -23.01 10.68
N ILE A 219 7.33 -23.13 10.50
CA ILE A 219 6.58 -24.38 10.70
C ILE A 219 5.97 -24.89 9.39
N SER A 220 5.79 -26.21 9.28
CA SER A 220 5.06 -26.85 8.20
C SER A 220 3.54 -26.81 8.43
N LYS A 221 2.74 -27.15 7.41
CA LYS A 221 1.29 -27.30 7.55
C LYS A 221 0.87 -28.45 8.49
N LYS A 222 1.81 -29.30 8.89
CA LYS A 222 1.60 -30.37 9.89
C LYS A 222 2.04 -29.94 11.29
N GLY A 223 2.50 -28.70 11.45
CA GLY A 223 3.05 -28.17 12.71
C GLY A 223 4.48 -28.61 13.01
N GLU A 224 5.21 -29.19 12.06
CA GLU A 224 6.62 -29.54 12.28
C GLU A 224 7.47 -28.27 12.25
N VAL A 225 8.39 -28.10 13.22
CA VAL A 225 9.37 -27.01 13.19
C VAL A 225 10.40 -27.30 12.11
N LEU A 226 10.35 -26.55 11.01
CA LEU A 226 11.25 -26.69 9.88
C LEU A 226 12.59 -25.97 10.10
N LEU A 227 12.55 -24.82 10.80
CA LEU A 227 13.73 -24.03 11.09
C LEU A 227 13.51 -23.15 12.33
N ALA A 228 14.36 -23.31 13.34
CA ALA A 228 14.48 -22.35 14.43
C ALA A 228 15.58 -21.33 14.06
N VAL A 229 15.20 -20.11 13.66
CA VAL A 229 16.15 -19.14 13.08
C VAL A 229 17.23 -18.74 14.10
N LYS A 230 16.89 -18.72 15.39
CA LYS A 230 17.84 -18.43 16.47
C LYS A 230 19.04 -19.42 16.50
N SER A 231 18.85 -20.66 16.05
CA SER A 231 19.94 -21.66 15.98
C SER A 231 21.01 -21.31 14.94
N LEU A 232 20.67 -20.52 13.91
CA LEU A 232 21.63 -20.03 12.93
C LEU A 232 22.51 -18.90 13.48
N PHE A 233 22.04 -18.20 14.51
CA PHE A 233 22.69 -17.03 15.10
C PHE A 233 22.66 -17.09 16.66
N PRO A 234 23.35 -18.08 17.27
CA PRO A 234 23.24 -18.34 18.71
C PRO A 234 23.66 -17.13 19.58
N GLU A 235 24.66 -16.37 19.15
CA GLU A 235 25.21 -15.25 19.90
C GLU A 235 24.57 -13.87 19.60
N ARG A 236 23.64 -13.79 18.64
CA ARG A 236 23.04 -12.50 18.23
C ARG A 236 21.59 -12.38 18.66
N GLU A 237 21.20 -11.24 19.22
CA GLU A 237 19.80 -10.96 19.53
C GLU A 237 19.05 -10.57 18.26
N ILE A 238 18.07 -11.37 17.84
CA ILE A 238 17.23 -11.08 16.68
C ILE A 238 16.14 -10.10 17.12
N THR A 239 16.00 -8.99 16.39
CA THR A 239 14.99 -7.96 16.66
C THR A 239 13.83 -8.01 15.66
N ASN A 240 14.09 -8.48 14.44
CA ASN A 240 13.06 -8.62 13.42
C ASN A 240 13.43 -9.69 12.38
N ILE A 241 12.43 -10.20 11.66
CA ILE A 241 12.60 -11.04 10.48
C ILE A 241 11.44 -10.82 9.50
N SER A 242 11.76 -10.75 8.21
CA SER A 242 10.77 -10.66 7.14
C SER A 242 10.22 -12.03 6.73
N ASP A 243 9.04 -12.06 6.12
CA ASP A 243 8.63 -13.23 5.33
C ASP A 243 9.57 -13.49 4.16
N TYR A 244 9.51 -14.71 3.62
CA TYR A 244 10.21 -15.05 2.38
C TYR A 244 9.63 -14.27 1.19
N LYS A 245 10.51 -13.53 0.51
CA LYS A 245 10.27 -12.91 -0.80
C LYS A 245 11.28 -13.49 -1.79
N GLY A 246 10.78 -14.07 -2.88
CA GLY A 246 11.59 -14.84 -3.84
C GLY A 246 12.49 -15.92 -3.23
N GLY A 247 12.11 -16.46 -2.08
CA GLY A 247 12.86 -17.49 -1.35
C GLY A 247 13.93 -16.96 -0.38
N VAL A 248 13.99 -15.64 -0.15
CA VAL A 248 14.95 -14.99 0.76
C VAL A 248 14.20 -14.28 1.89
N ALA A 249 14.72 -14.39 3.11
CA ALA A 249 14.24 -13.64 4.28
C ALA A 249 15.39 -12.82 4.86
N CYS A 250 15.10 -11.61 5.35
CA CYS A 250 16.05 -10.78 6.06
C CYS A 250 15.84 -10.92 7.57
N VAL A 251 16.92 -11.21 8.28
CA VAL A 251 17.01 -11.27 9.74
C VAL A 251 17.73 -10.01 10.22
N GLN A 252 17.12 -9.25 11.12
CA GLN A 252 17.69 -8.05 11.71
C GLN A 252 18.14 -8.35 13.14
N PHE A 253 19.29 -7.78 13.51
CA PHE A 253 19.86 -7.97 14.82
C PHE A 253 19.87 -6.68 15.61
N LYS A 254 19.96 -6.82 16.93
CA LYS A 254 20.17 -5.70 17.84
C LYS A 254 21.52 -5.04 17.56
N LEU A 255 21.54 -3.71 17.60
CA LEU A 255 22.78 -2.96 17.52
C LEU A 255 23.63 -3.17 18.78
N LEU A 256 24.94 -3.38 18.58
CA LEU A 256 25.92 -3.35 19.66
C LEU A 256 26.17 -1.87 20.02
N SER A 257 25.89 -1.50 21.27
CA SER A 257 25.68 -0.13 21.76
C SER A 257 26.92 0.76 21.87
N ASP A 258 28.09 0.28 21.48
CA ASP A 258 29.35 0.82 22.00
C ASP A 258 30.12 1.64 20.95
N LYS A 259 29.52 1.90 19.77
CA LYS A 259 30.16 2.59 18.64
C LYS A 259 29.19 3.56 17.95
N GLU A 260 29.76 4.54 17.25
CA GLU A 260 29.05 5.40 16.30
C GLU A 260 28.17 4.55 15.35
N TYR A 261 26.93 4.99 15.08
CA TYR A 261 26.00 4.25 14.22
C TYR A 261 26.57 4.11 12.81
N LYS A 262 26.98 2.90 12.44
CA LYS A 262 27.51 2.57 11.11
C LYS A 262 26.49 1.88 10.20
N GLY A 263 25.32 1.54 10.72
CA GLY A 263 24.29 0.77 10.04
C GLY A 263 23.72 -0.31 10.95
N MET A 264 22.68 -0.97 10.47
CA MET A 264 22.04 -2.08 11.15
C MET A 264 22.72 -3.41 10.76
N PRO A 265 23.06 -4.26 11.74
CA PRO A 265 23.49 -5.61 11.47
C PRO A 265 22.32 -6.45 10.94
N VAL A 266 22.50 -7.09 9.79
CA VAL A 266 21.49 -7.92 9.14
C VAL A 266 22.09 -9.16 8.49
N ALA A 267 21.30 -10.23 8.39
CA ALA A 267 21.62 -11.40 7.61
C ALA A 267 20.47 -11.75 6.68
N PHE A 268 20.78 -12.48 5.61
CA PHE A 268 19.81 -12.95 4.64
C PHE A 268 19.91 -14.46 4.57
N ILE A 269 18.77 -15.14 4.70
CA ILE A 269 18.70 -16.60 4.70
C ILE A 269 17.75 -17.09 3.61
N ASP A 270 18.04 -18.26 3.06
CA ASP A 270 17.13 -18.94 2.15
C ASP A 270 16.08 -19.78 2.90
N THR A 271 15.23 -20.49 2.14
CA THR A 271 14.13 -21.31 2.66
C THR A 271 14.54 -22.55 3.45
N ILE A 272 15.83 -22.93 3.41
CA ILE A 272 16.38 -24.07 4.17
C ILE A 272 17.29 -23.60 5.32
N GLY A 273 17.42 -22.28 5.54
CA GLY A 273 18.23 -21.69 6.60
C GLY A 273 19.70 -21.52 6.22
N LYS A 274 20.08 -21.65 4.95
CA LYS A 274 21.43 -21.29 4.50
C LYS A 274 21.58 -19.77 4.57
N ILE A 275 22.66 -19.30 5.17
CA ILE A 275 23.04 -17.88 5.18
C ILE A 275 23.53 -17.52 3.78
N ILE A 276 22.80 -16.62 3.12
CA ILE A 276 23.13 -16.05 1.81
C ILE A 276 24.13 -14.91 2.00
N LEU A 277 23.85 -13.98 2.92
CA LEU A 277 24.69 -12.84 3.23
C LEU A 277 24.63 -12.56 4.74
N ASP A 278 25.74 -12.13 5.32
CA ASP A 278 25.81 -11.57 6.67
C ASP A 278 26.53 -10.22 6.59
N VAL A 279 25.85 -9.17 7.01
CA VAL A 279 26.26 -7.78 6.80
C VAL A 279 26.20 -7.04 8.13
N ASP A 280 27.37 -6.64 8.63
CA ASP A 280 27.49 -5.98 9.94
C ASP A 280 26.86 -4.59 9.99
N ALA A 281 26.82 -3.90 8.84
CA ALA A 281 26.45 -2.50 8.76
C ALA A 281 25.73 -2.18 7.43
N ALA A 282 24.40 -2.31 7.42
CA ALA A 282 23.54 -1.85 6.34
C ALA A 282 22.78 -0.58 6.74
N ILE A 283 22.84 0.47 5.93
CA ILE A 283 22.10 1.72 6.17
C ILE A 283 20.63 1.57 5.79
N ASP A 284 20.40 1.00 4.61
CA ASP A 284 19.10 0.57 4.11
C ASP A 284 19.28 -0.81 3.47
N PHE A 285 18.25 -1.63 3.50
CA PHE A 285 18.30 -2.97 2.93
C PHE A 285 16.89 -3.51 2.69
N LYS A 286 16.71 -4.27 1.61
CA LYS A 286 15.43 -4.89 1.29
C LYS A 286 15.62 -6.26 0.62
N VAL A 287 14.66 -7.13 0.87
CA VAL A 287 14.43 -8.32 0.04
C VAL A 287 13.31 -8.00 -0.93
N GLU A 288 13.61 -8.11 -2.21
CA GLU A 288 12.71 -7.79 -3.30
C GLU A 288 11.92 -9.02 -3.77
N GLY A 289 10.88 -8.79 -4.59
CA GLY A 289 9.89 -9.82 -4.96
C GLY A 289 10.50 -11.13 -5.50
N ASP A 290 11.51 -11.01 -6.36
CA ASP A 290 12.18 -12.14 -7.02
C ASP A 290 13.39 -12.68 -6.23
N GLY A 291 13.57 -12.21 -4.99
CA GLY A 291 14.62 -12.69 -4.07
C GLY A 291 15.95 -11.98 -4.25
N TYR A 292 15.97 -10.89 -5.02
CA TYR A 292 17.09 -9.96 -5.02
C TYR A 292 17.20 -9.26 -3.67
N ILE A 293 18.44 -8.97 -3.28
CA ILE A 293 18.76 -8.28 -2.04
C ILE A 293 19.39 -6.95 -2.43
N THR A 294 18.79 -5.84 -2.00
CA THR A 294 19.38 -4.50 -2.15
C THR A 294 19.97 -4.08 -0.81
N ILE A 295 21.19 -3.54 -0.83
CA ILE A 295 21.88 -3.07 0.38
C ILE A 295 22.49 -1.71 0.07
N GLN A 296 22.20 -0.72 0.91
CA GLN A 296 22.88 0.56 0.91
C GLN A 296 23.90 0.59 2.05
N LYS A 297 25.16 0.89 1.72
CA LYS A 297 26.26 1.05 2.68
C LYS A 297 26.77 2.48 2.67
N LYS A 298 27.29 2.92 3.81
CA LYS A 298 27.97 4.21 3.95
C LYS A 298 29.48 4.03 3.80
N LEU A 299 30.08 4.75 2.88
CA LEU A 299 31.52 4.79 2.64
C LEU A 299 32.22 5.75 3.62
N ALA A 300 33.55 5.62 3.72
CA ALA A 300 34.37 6.45 4.62
C ALA A 300 34.26 7.96 4.35
N ASP A 301 33.96 8.34 3.11
CA ASP A 301 33.78 9.73 2.66
C ASP A 301 32.33 10.24 2.80
N GLN A 302 31.49 9.56 3.59
CA GLN A 302 30.06 9.84 3.78
C GLN A 302 29.19 9.64 2.52
N LYS A 303 29.73 9.12 1.41
CA LYS A 303 28.93 8.72 0.25
C LYS A 303 28.20 7.40 0.51
N TYR A 304 27.13 7.17 -0.22
CA TYR A 304 26.39 5.92 -0.19
C TYR A 304 26.68 5.10 -1.44
N LEU A 305 26.78 3.80 -1.27
CA LEU A 305 26.87 2.83 -2.37
C LEU A 305 25.67 1.88 -2.26
N CYS A 306 24.97 1.65 -3.37
CA CYS A 306 24.02 0.54 -3.44
C CYS A 306 24.70 -0.69 -4.05
N GLU A 307 24.50 -1.83 -3.41
CA GLU A 307 24.83 -3.16 -3.90
C GLU A 307 23.53 -3.94 -4.15
N ILE A 308 23.52 -4.74 -5.20
CA ILE A 308 22.43 -5.68 -5.48
C ILE A 308 23.02 -7.08 -5.55
N TYR A 309 22.43 -8.01 -4.82
CA TYR A 309 22.77 -9.42 -4.85
C TYR A 309 21.58 -10.23 -5.35
N ASP A 310 21.85 -11.31 -6.07
CA ASP A 310 20.82 -12.31 -6.30
C ASP A 310 20.68 -13.26 -5.09
N LYS A 311 19.65 -14.10 -5.11
CA LYS A 311 19.35 -15.08 -4.06
C LYS A 311 20.44 -16.15 -3.85
N THR A 312 21.49 -16.17 -4.67
CA THR A 312 22.62 -17.10 -4.56
C THR A 312 23.85 -16.47 -3.90
N SER A 313 23.73 -15.23 -3.39
CA SER A 313 24.84 -14.43 -2.83
C SER A 313 25.76 -13.79 -3.89
N ARG A 314 25.40 -13.89 -5.17
CA ARG A 314 26.21 -13.28 -6.23
C ARG A 314 25.88 -11.80 -6.34
N MET A 315 26.88 -10.96 -6.16
CA MET A 315 26.75 -9.52 -6.40
C MET A 315 26.63 -9.24 -7.90
N LEU A 316 25.65 -8.44 -8.28
CA LEU A 316 25.44 -8.00 -9.66
C LEU A 316 26.46 -6.93 -10.04
N LYS A 317 26.88 -6.90 -11.31
CA LYS A 317 27.75 -5.84 -11.83
C LYS A 317 26.92 -4.60 -12.13
N LEU A 318 26.94 -3.66 -11.19
CA LEU A 318 26.33 -2.35 -11.37
C LEU A 318 27.32 -1.39 -12.05
N PRO A 319 26.81 -0.37 -12.75
CA PRO A 319 27.65 0.75 -13.16
C PRO A 319 28.35 1.44 -11.98
N GLU A 320 29.46 2.11 -12.24
CA GLU A 320 30.19 2.85 -11.20
C GLU A 320 29.33 3.97 -10.57
N ASN A 321 29.51 4.19 -9.26
CA ASN A 321 28.87 5.26 -8.48
C ASN A 321 27.33 5.16 -8.40
N VAL A 322 26.75 3.95 -8.50
CA VAL A 322 25.34 3.73 -8.18
C VAL A 322 25.13 3.87 -6.67
N ASN A 323 24.37 4.88 -6.25
CA ASN A 323 24.13 5.21 -4.84
C ASN A 323 22.66 5.05 -4.43
N HIS A 324 21.77 4.88 -5.41
CA HIS A 324 20.35 4.67 -5.22
C HIS A 324 19.88 3.52 -6.10
N CYS A 325 19.04 2.65 -5.55
CA CYS A 325 18.42 1.54 -6.25
C CYS A 325 16.98 1.36 -5.75
N LYS A 326 16.05 1.21 -6.69
CA LYS A 326 14.64 0.93 -6.41
C LYS A 326 14.22 -0.25 -7.26
N TYR A 327 13.78 -1.33 -6.62
CA TYR A 327 13.16 -2.44 -7.33
C TYR A 327 11.86 -1.99 -7.99
N LEU A 328 11.66 -2.41 -9.23
CA LEU A 328 10.48 -2.06 -10.01
C LEU A 328 9.53 -3.23 -10.21
N GLY A 329 9.97 -4.46 -9.96
CA GLY A 329 9.23 -5.68 -10.32
C GLY A 329 10.07 -6.57 -11.23
N GLU A 330 9.79 -7.87 -11.19
CA GLU A 330 10.52 -8.89 -11.94
C GLU A 330 12.05 -8.80 -11.69
N ASN A 331 12.85 -8.57 -12.72
CA ASN A 331 14.29 -8.38 -12.65
C ASN A 331 14.70 -6.93 -12.96
N LYS A 332 13.82 -5.95 -12.76
CA LYS A 332 14.03 -4.56 -13.16
C LYS A 332 14.26 -3.66 -11.96
N PHE A 333 15.23 -2.76 -12.10
CA PHE A 333 15.59 -1.77 -11.08
C PHE A 333 15.70 -0.39 -11.69
N MET A 334 15.27 0.64 -10.96
CA MET A 334 15.69 2.01 -11.22
C MET A 334 16.94 2.28 -10.41
N ILE A 335 18.07 2.52 -11.07
CA ILE A 335 19.33 2.88 -10.45
C ILE A 335 19.63 4.36 -10.63
N GLY A 336 20.18 5.01 -9.62
CA GLY A 336 20.58 6.41 -9.64
C GLY A 336 22.09 6.56 -9.41
N CYS A 337 22.69 7.54 -10.09
CA CYS A 337 24.10 7.92 -9.94
C CYS A 337 24.19 9.43 -9.63
N ASP A 338 24.95 9.79 -8.58
CA ASP A 338 25.19 11.19 -8.18
C ASP A 338 26.05 11.96 -9.19
N ILE A 339 26.89 11.25 -9.95
CA ILE A 339 27.83 11.82 -10.91
C ILE A 339 27.57 11.20 -12.29
N PRO A 340 27.31 11.99 -13.35
CA PRO A 340 27.14 11.45 -14.71
C PRO A 340 28.41 10.72 -15.17
N PHE A 341 28.27 9.62 -15.92
CA PHE A 341 29.41 8.93 -16.56
C PHE A 341 30.31 9.94 -17.30
N GLY A 342 31.57 10.04 -16.88
CA GLY A 342 32.59 10.89 -17.50
C GLY A 342 32.49 12.40 -17.24
N LYS A 343 31.80 12.89 -16.20
CA LYS A 343 31.77 14.33 -15.86
C LYS A 343 32.00 14.62 -14.36
N PRO A 344 32.69 15.73 -14.00
CA PRO A 344 33.02 16.06 -12.61
C PRO A 344 31.87 16.65 -11.78
N SER A 345 30.71 17.00 -12.37
CA SER A 345 29.52 17.48 -11.67
C SER A 345 28.23 17.35 -12.52
N GLY A 346 27.05 17.22 -11.89
CA GLY A 346 25.77 17.16 -12.59
C GLY A 346 24.56 16.81 -11.72
N LYS A 347 23.33 16.93 -12.27
CA LYS A 347 22.10 16.43 -11.63
C LYS A 347 22.09 14.90 -11.63
N ALA A 348 21.56 14.29 -10.56
CA ALA A 348 21.37 12.84 -10.48
C ALA A 348 20.65 12.32 -11.72
N ARG A 349 21.19 11.25 -12.32
CA ARG A 349 20.58 10.57 -13.47
C ARG A 349 20.10 9.21 -13.04
N TYR A 350 18.90 8.87 -13.49
CA TYR A 350 18.31 7.56 -13.25
C TYR A 350 18.32 6.74 -14.53
N TYR A 351 18.43 5.43 -14.39
CA TYR A 351 18.40 4.47 -15.48
C TYR A 351 17.52 3.29 -15.08
N ILE A 352 16.85 2.67 -16.05
CA ILE A 352 16.24 1.37 -15.85
C ILE A 352 17.28 0.31 -16.16
N PHE A 353 17.55 -0.56 -15.18
CA PHE A 353 18.56 -1.62 -15.20
C PHE A 353 17.88 -2.98 -15.18
N ASP A 354 18.36 -3.89 -16.02
CA ASP A 354 17.97 -5.30 -16.02
C ASP A 354 19.00 -6.11 -15.22
N ALA A 355 18.57 -6.66 -14.08
CA ALA A 355 19.40 -7.46 -13.19
C ALA A 355 19.74 -8.87 -13.72
N LYS A 356 18.99 -9.38 -14.70
CA LYS A 356 19.26 -10.67 -15.32
C LYS A 356 20.35 -10.55 -16.39
N SER A 357 20.28 -9.50 -17.22
CA SER A 357 21.32 -9.24 -18.24
C SER A 357 22.47 -8.38 -17.75
N GLU A 358 22.34 -7.75 -16.58
CA GLU A 358 23.28 -6.78 -16.01
C GLU A 358 23.58 -5.60 -16.96
N LYS A 359 22.52 -5.06 -17.57
CA LYS A 359 22.61 -3.97 -18.55
C LYS A 359 21.60 -2.88 -18.25
N ILE A 360 21.99 -1.64 -18.58
CA ILE A 360 21.07 -0.52 -18.67
C ILE A 360 20.18 -0.72 -19.89
N ILE A 361 18.86 -0.64 -19.69
CA ILE A 361 17.86 -0.70 -20.75
C ILE A 361 17.67 0.67 -21.38
N GLN A 362 17.41 1.69 -20.55
CA GLN A 362 17.18 3.06 -21.00
C GLN A 362 17.50 4.07 -19.90
N PRO A 363 17.86 5.33 -20.25
CA PRO A 363 17.81 6.44 -19.31
C PRO A 363 16.37 6.67 -18.82
N TYR A 364 16.25 7.20 -17.61
CA TYR A 364 14.99 7.57 -16.99
C TYR A 364 15.03 9.01 -16.48
N SER A 365 14.16 9.85 -17.04
CA SER A 365 13.97 11.24 -16.62
C SER A 365 12.49 11.59 -16.46
N GLY A 366 11.64 10.56 -16.30
CA GLY A 366 10.19 10.70 -16.16
C GLY A 366 9.74 11.02 -14.74
N GLY A 367 8.42 11.01 -14.50
CA GLY A 367 7.83 11.20 -13.17
C GLY A 367 8.20 10.11 -12.15
N ASN A 368 7.34 9.87 -11.17
CA ASN A 368 7.54 8.78 -10.21
C ASN A 368 7.30 7.41 -10.90
N CYS A 369 8.36 6.64 -11.11
CA CYS A 369 8.25 5.27 -11.62
C CYS A 369 7.64 4.38 -10.53
N LEU A 370 6.44 3.85 -10.75
CA LEU A 370 5.74 3.02 -9.77
C LEU A 370 6.22 1.56 -9.82
N GLY A 371 6.55 1.06 -11.00
CA GLY A 371 7.05 -0.29 -11.19
C GLY A 371 7.02 -0.74 -12.65
N VAL A 372 7.31 -2.02 -12.87
CA VAL A 372 7.27 -2.71 -14.15
C VAL A 372 6.44 -3.98 -14.00
N ILE A 373 5.51 -4.20 -14.95
CA ILE A 373 4.73 -5.44 -15.08
C ILE A 373 4.76 -5.86 -16.55
N ASP A 374 5.26 -7.05 -16.86
CA ASP A 374 5.32 -7.64 -18.19
C ASP A 374 5.90 -6.67 -19.24
N ASN A 375 7.11 -6.17 -18.95
CA ASN A 375 7.82 -5.17 -19.76
C ASN A 375 7.10 -3.81 -19.92
N LYS A 376 6.03 -3.56 -19.17
CA LYS A 376 5.35 -2.26 -19.13
C LYS A 376 5.85 -1.44 -17.97
N LEU A 377 6.35 -0.25 -18.24
CA LEU A 377 6.79 0.72 -17.25
C LEU A 377 5.61 1.61 -16.83
N ILE A 378 5.25 1.59 -15.55
CA ILE A 378 4.16 2.39 -14.99
C ILE A 378 4.75 3.65 -14.35
N ILE A 379 4.34 4.81 -14.83
CA ILE A 379 4.84 6.12 -14.41
C ILE A 379 3.69 6.98 -13.92
N LYS A 380 3.85 7.60 -12.75
CA LYS A 380 3.00 8.67 -12.25
C LYS A 380 3.67 10.02 -12.44
N GLY A 381 3.08 10.89 -13.25
CA GLY A 381 3.62 12.21 -13.55
C GLY A 381 3.37 13.25 -12.45
N ALA A 382 3.71 14.51 -12.75
CA ALA A 382 3.73 15.59 -11.77
C ALA A 382 2.33 16.07 -11.34
N ASN A 383 1.31 15.81 -12.16
CA ASN A 383 -0.10 16.12 -11.91
C ASN A 383 -0.91 14.84 -11.66
N GLU A 384 -0.24 13.84 -11.08
CA GLU A 384 -0.79 12.52 -10.78
C GLU A 384 -1.31 11.74 -12.00
N GLU A 385 -0.94 12.15 -13.21
CA GLU A 385 -1.29 11.44 -14.45
C GLU A 385 -0.56 10.10 -14.54
N MET A 386 -1.25 9.09 -15.03
CA MET A 386 -0.69 7.74 -15.16
C MET A 386 -0.33 7.48 -16.61
N VAL A 387 0.89 6.98 -16.83
CA VAL A 387 1.39 6.62 -18.15
C VAL A 387 1.96 5.21 -18.08
N ILE A 388 1.57 4.37 -19.03
CA ILE A 388 2.16 3.06 -19.26
C ILE A 388 2.96 3.13 -20.55
N ARG A 389 4.24 2.75 -20.49
CA ARG A 389 5.12 2.68 -21.67
C ARG A 389 5.70 1.29 -21.83
N GLU A 390 5.94 0.90 -23.06
CA GLU A 390 6.71 -0.31 -23.35
C GLU A 390 8.19 -0.06 -23.06
N LEU A 391 8.77 -0.86 -22.18
CA LEU A 391 10.14 -0.68 -21.71
C LEU A 391 11.15 -0.94 -22.84
N GLY A 392 12.17 -0.08 -22.91
CA GLY A 392 13.17 -0.08 -23.98
C GLY A 392 12.70 0.65 -25.25
N THR A 393 11.49 1.22 -25.25
CA THR A 393 10.94 1.95 -26.40
C THR A 393 10.29 3.27 -25.97
N GLU A 394 9.93 4.12 -26.93
CA GLU A 394 9.13 5.32 -26.67
C GLU A 394 7.62 5.08 -26.78
N LYS A 395 7.18 3.85 -27.05
CA LYS A 395 5.78 3.52 -27.29
C LYS A 395 4.96 3.71 -26.00
N VAL A 396 4.02 4.65 -26.05
CA VAL A 396 3.00 4.83 -25.02
C VAL A 396 1.87 3.82 -25.26
N ILE A 397 1.58 3.03 -24.23
CA ILE A 397 0.54 1.99 -24.24
C ILE A 397 -0.77 2.54 -23.67
N TYR A 398 -0.65 3.32 -22.59
CA TYR A 398 -1.77 4.00 -21.96
C TYR A 398 -1.32 5.36 -21.45
N GLN A 399 -2.22 6.34 -21.49
CA GLN A 399 -2.03 7.64 -20.87
C GLN A 399 -3.37 8.15 -20.33
N SER A 400 -3.39 8.62 -19.09
CA SER A 400 -4.58 9.24 -18.49
C SER A 400 -5.04 10.46 -19.29
N GLN A 401 -6.35 10.69 -19.30
CA GLN A 401 -6.92 11.90 -19.87
C GLN A 401 -6.58 13.11 -19.00
N LEU A 402 -6.50 14.31 -19.61
CA LEU A 402 -6.24 15.56 -18.88
C LEU A 402 -7.29 15.82 -17.79
N THR A 403 -8.55 15.45 -18.06
CA THR A 403 -9.68 15.58 -17.12
C THR A 403 -9.58 14.68 -15.89
N ASP A 404 -8.70 13.68 -15.91
CA ASP A 404 -8.43 12.78 -14.78
C ASP A 404 -7.31 13.29 -13.86
N MET A 405 -6.61 14.34 -14.26
CA MET A 405 -5.44 14.83 -13.53
C MET A 405 -5.85 15.60 -12.27
N LYS A 406 -5.04 15.45 -11.24
CA LYS A 406 -5.02 16.37 -10.10
C LYS A 406 -3.87 17.33 -10.31
N VAL A 407 -4.19 18.56 -10.68
CA VAL A 407 -3.16 19.53 -11.08
C VAL A 407 -2.48 20.09 -9.83
N ILE A 408 -1.20 19.75 -9.66
CA ILE A 408 -0.35 20.14 -8.52
C ILE A 408 0.80 21.03 -8.99
N ASN A 409 1.21 20.86 -10.25
CA ASN A 409 2.22 21.64 -10.93
C ASN A 409 1.62 22.24 -12.20
N LEU A 410 1.18 23.50 -12.10
CA LEU A 410 0.57 24.22 -13.21
C LEU A 410 1.57 24.45 -14.36
N ASP A 411 2.85 24.65 -14.05
CA ASP A 411 3.91 24.87 -15.06
C ASP A 411 4.12 23.62 -15.94
N ALA A 412 3.84 22.43 -15.41
CA ALA A 412 3.92 21.16 -16.12
C ALA A 412 2.59 20.76 -16.81
N TYR A 413 1.51 21.50 -16.56
CA TYR A 413 0.20 21.19 -17.11
C TYR A 413 0.08 21.67 -18.56
N LYS A 414 -0.29 20.75 -19.46
CA LYS A 414 -0.36 21.01 -20.91
C LYS A 414 -1.79 21.11 -21.47
N GLY A 415 -2.80 20.93 -20.61
CA GLY A 415 -4.20 21.02 -20.99
C GLY A 415 -4.73 22.45 -20.93
N LYS A 416 -6.04 22.61 -21.14
CA LYS A 416 -6.69 23.90 -20.97
C LYS A 416 -7.07 24.11 -19.51
N MET A 417 -7.13 25.37 -19.08
CA MET A 417 -7.53 25.72 -17.71
C MET A 417 -8.96 25.27 -17.40
N GLU A 418 -9.84 25.28 -18.39
CA GLU A 418 -11.22 24.80 -18.28
C GLU A 418 -11.32 23.30 -17.95
N ASP A 419 -10.30 22.50 -18.26
CA ASP A 419 -10.27 21.06 -17.96
C ASP A 419 -9.91 20.79 -16.48
N ILE A 420 -9.37 21.79 -15.78
CA ILE A 420 -8.93 21.65 -14.39
C ILE A 420 -10.13 21.62 -13.47
N SER A 421 -10.33 20.47 -12.83
CA SER A 421 -11.39 20.26 -11.83
C SER A 421 -10.87 20.04 -10.41
N ILE A 422 -9.60 19.68 -10.26
CA ILE A 422 -8.91 19.52 -8.98
C ILE A 422 -7.57 20.25 -9.09
N PHE A 423 -7.38 21.28 -8.26
CA PHE A 423 -6.17 22.10 -8.27
C PHE A 423 -5.56 22.24 -6.88
N HIS A 424 -4.25 22.02 -6.79
CA HIS A 424 -3.44 22.32 -5.63
C HIS A 424 -2.52 23.49 -5.96
N CYS A 425 -2.81 24.64 -5.36
CA CYS A 425 -2.01 25.84 -5.48
C CYS A 425 -1.02 25.96 -4.33
N GLN A 426 0.27 25.98 -4.68
CA GLN A 426 1.41 26.13 -3.75
C GLN A 426 2.39 27.22 -4.20
N LYS A 427 2.05 27.96 -5.28
CA LYS A 427 2.81 29.12 -5.76
C LYS A 427 1.86 30.30 -5.97
N GLU A 428 2.25 31.47 -5.50
CA GLU A 428 1.44 32.69 -5.63
C GLU A 428 1.27 33.12 -7.09
N GLU A 429 2.27 32.87 -7.94
CA GLU A 429 2.26 33.12 -9.38
C GLU A 429 1.09 32.42 -10.11
N TRP A 430 0.56 31.33 -9.54
CA TRP A 430 -0.57 30.59 -10.11
C TRP A 430 -1.93 31.12 -9.68
N LEU A 431 -2.02 31.94 -8.64
CA LEU A 431 -3.28 32.47 -8.11
C LEU A 431 -4.14 33.19 -9.16
N PRO A 432 -3.58 34.09 -10.01
CA PRO A 432 -4.38 34.81 -11.00
C PRO A 432 -5.03 33.90 -12.06
N ARG A 433 -4.52 32.68 -12.23
CA ARG A 433 -5.02 31.70 -13.21
C ARG A 433 -6.24 30.93 -12.70
N ILE A 434 -6.55 30.96 -11.41
CA ILE A 434 -7.67 30.20 -10.82
C ILE A 434 -9.02 30.66 -11.39
N LYS A 435 -9.16 31.95 -11.73
CA LYS A 435 -10.36 32.49 -12.39
C LYS A 435 -10.62 31.95 -13.80
N GLU A 436 -9.66 31.25 -14.41
CA GLU A 436 -9.82 30.59 -15.70
C GLU A 436 -10.36 29.16 -15.57
N MET A 437 -10.33 28.58 -14.35
CA MET A 437 -10.70 27.18 -14.08
C MET A 437 -12.21 27.02 -13.89
N LYS A 438 -12.95 27.06 -15.00
CA LYS A 438 -14.43 27.05 -14.98
C LYS A 438 -15.05 25.78 -14.38
N ASN A 439 -14.33 24.66 -14.34
CA ASN A 439 -14.84 23.38 -13.82
C ASN A 439 -14.24 22.98 -12.47
N LEU A 440 -13.64 23.93 -11.74
CA LEU A 440 -12.98 23.68 -10.46
C LEU A 440 -13.96 23.21 -9.38
N LYS A 441 -13.78 21.97 -8.91
CA LYS A 441 -14.58 21.33 -7.86
C LYS A 441 -13.80 21.18 -6.55
N GLU A 442 -12.49 21.06 -6.64
CA GLU A 442 -11.62 20.89 -5.47
C GLU A 442 -10.45 21.86 -5.55
N LEU A 443 -10.28 22.67 -4.51
CA LEU A 443 -9.19 23.63 -4.40
C LEU A 443 -8.42 23.40 -3.09
N THR A 444 -7.12 23.18 -3.23
CA THR A 444 -6.18 23.24 -2.11
C THR A 444 -5.29 24.46 -2.26
N LEU A 445 -5.20 25.29 -1.22
CA LEU A 445 -4.24 26.37 -1.10
C LEU A 445 -3.26 26.00 0.02
N SER A 446 -1.96 26.02 -0.26
CA SER A 446 -0.95 25.57 0.71
C SER A 446 0.24 26.52 0.80
N ASN A 447 0.53 26.98 2.01
CA ASN A 447 1.67 27.83 2.35
C ASN A 447 1.79 29.11 1.51
N LEU A 448 0.65 29.73 1.17
CA LEU A 448 0.60 30.98 0.39
C LEU A 448 0.45 32.20 1.32
N ASN A 449 1.09 33.32 0.99
CA ASN A 449 0.94 34.59 1.69
C ASN A 449 -0.24 35.41 1.14
N ILE A 450 -1.44 34.85 1.21
CA ILE A 450 -2.67 35.50 0.74
C ILE A 450 -3.39 36.20 1.89
N ILE A 451 -3.92 37.40 1.63
CA ILE A 451 -4.79 38.14 2.55
C ILE A 451 -6.26 37.82 2.29
N GLN A 452 -6.60 37.54 1.02
CA GLN A 452 -7.92 37.18 0.53
C GLN A 452 -7.80 36.00 -0.44
N LEU A 453 -8.89 35.25 -0.63
CA LEU A 453 -8.93 34.18 -1.62
C LEU A 453 -8.79 34.74 -3.05
N PRO A 454 -8.17 33.97 -3.97
CA PRO A 454 -8.19 34.30 -5.40
C PRO A 454 -9.62 34.25 -5.93
N GLU A 455 -9.89 35.01 -6.99
CA GLU A 455 -11.16 34.93 -7.71
C GLU A 455 -11.35 33.53 -8.30
N ILE A 456 -12.49 32.90 -8.00
CA ILE A 456 -12.86 31.58 -8.51
C ILE A 456 -13.94 31.76 -9.58
N ALA A 457 -13.73 31.18 -10.76
CA ALA A 457 -14.63 31.37 -11.91
C ALA A 457 -16.10 31.02 -11.61
N ASN A 458 -16.31 29.88 -10.93
CA ASN A 458 -17.61 29.32 -10.62
C ASN A 458 -17.62 28.81 -9.17
N PRO A 459 -17.72 29.69 -8.17
CA PRO A 459 -17.56 29.31 -6.76
C PRO A 459 -18.63 28.33 -6.27
N GLY A 460 -19.83 28.34 -6.88
CA GLY A 460 -20.90 27.38 -6.59
C GLY A 460 -20.64 25.94 -7.05
N LEU A 461 -19.60 25.69 -7.86
CA LEU A 461 -19.19 24.32 -8.23
C LEU A 461 -18.20 23.70 -7.23
N LEU A 462 -17.61 24.51 -6.34
CA LEU A 462 -16.57 24.06 -5.44
C LEU A 462 -17.17 23.21 -4.31
N GLN A 463 -16.74 21.95 -4.22
CA GLN A 463 -17.24 20.95 -3.27
C GLN A 463 -16.23 20.65 -2.16
N LEU A 464 -14.94 20.87 -2.41
CA LEU A 464 -13.87 20.70 -1.43
C LEU A 464 -12.98 21.94 -1.42
N LEU A 465 -12.81 22.51 -0.23
CA LEU A 465 -11.86 23.60 0.01
C LEU A 465 -10.90 23.19 1.13
N ARG A 466 -9.61 23.14 0.81
CA ARG A 466 -8.54 22.94 1.78
C ARG A 466 -7.61 24.14 1.78
N ILE A 467 -7.35 24.68 2.96
CA ILE A 467 -6.41 25.77 3.16
C ILE A 467 -5.45 25.34 4.28
N ASP A 468 -4.17 25.27 3.96
CA ASP A 468 -3.12 24.84 4.89
C ASP A 468 -1.99 25.87 4.92
N GLY A 469 -1.67 26.41 6.09
CA GLY A 469 -0.54 27.30 6.28
C GLY A 469 -0.69 28.70 5.64
N CYS A 470 -1.88 29.09 5.18
CA CYS A 470 -2.16 30.46 4.71
C CYS A 470 -2.41 31.39 5.91
N ARG A 471 -1.34 31.75 6.61
CA ARG A 471 -1.42 32.41 7.93
C ARG A 471 -2.06 33.80 7.93
N ASN A 472 -1.98 34.53 6.81
CA ASN A 472 -2.45 35.91 6.69
C ASN A 472 -3.85 36.03 6.07
N LEU A 473 -4.49 34.91 5.73
CA LEU A 473 -5.84 34.91 5.16
C LEU A 473 -6.84 35.38 6.21
N LYS A 474 -7.54 36.49 5.92
CA LYS A 474 -8.45 37.14 6.88
C LYS A 474 -9.87 36.58 6.84
N SER A 475 -10.36 36.28 5.65
CA SER A 475 -11.73 35.81 5.45
C SER A 475 -11.84 34.78 4.33
N LEU A 476 -12.85 33.93 4.45
CA LEU A 476 -13.35 33.07 3.39
C LEU A 476 -14.39 33.83 2.55
N ASP A 477 -14.43 33.53 1.26
CA ASP A 477 -15.37 34.13 0.31
C ASP A 477 -16.75 33.49 0.43
N MET A 478 -17.76 34.29 0.77
CA MET A 478 -19.15 33.86 0.97
C MET A 478 -19.84 33.42 -0.33
N GLN A 479 -19.27 33.71 -1.51
CA GLN A 479 -19.77 33.16 -2.78
C GLN A 479 -19.49 31.66 -2.91
N ILE A 480 -18.52 31.14 -2.17
CA ILE A 480 -18.21 29.71 -2.11
C ILE A 480 -19.16 29.05 -1.11
N ASN A 481 -20.35 28.65 -1.56
CA ASN A 481 -21.47 28.19 -0.71
C ASN A 481 -21.92 26.74 -0.96
N ASN A 482 -21.14 25.94 -1.68
CA ASN A 482 -21.46 24.55 -2.03
C ASN A 482 -20.42 23.51 -1.52
N VAL A 483 -19.61 23.89 -0.52
CA VAL A 483 -18.54 23.04 0.01
C VAL A 483 -19.10 21.95 0.90
N LYS A 484 -18.79 20.70 0.57
CA LYS A 484 -19.12 19.49 1.33
C LYS A 484 -18.01 19.09 2.30
N GLN A 485 -16.77 19.46 1.99
CA GLN A 485 -15.60 19.19 2.82
C GLN A 485 -14.72 20.45 2.94
N LEU A 486 -14.58 20.94 4.17
CA LEU A 486 -13.76 22.08 4.51
C LEU A 486 -12.63 21.63 5.43
N SER A 487 -11.39 22.01 5.10
CA SER A 487 -10.22 21.77 5.94
C SER A 487 -9.42 23.06 6.06
N LEU A 488 -9.26 23.54 7.29
CA LEU A 488 -8.55 24.76 7.62
C LEU A 488 -7.47 24.43 8.65
N ARG A 489 -6.20 24.52 8.24
CA ARG A 489 -5.05 24.24 9.10
C ARG A 489 -4.07 25.41 9.04
N GLY A 490 -3.59 25.88 10.19
CA GLY A 490 -2.61 26.97 10.24
C GLY A 490 -3.10 28.29 9.61
N CYS A 491 -4.42 28.51 9.57
CA CYS A 491 -5.06 29.74 9.09
C CYS A 491 -5.28 30.70 10.27
N LEU A 492 -4.19 31.27 10.79
CA LEU A 492 -4.16 31.97 12.08
C LEU A 492 -4.94 33.31 12.10
N SER A 493 -5.11 33.95 10.94
CA SER A 493 -5.76 35.28 10.83
C SER A 493 -7.25 35.22 10.45
N LEU A 494 -7.83 34.03 10.34
CA LEU A 494 -9.16 33.82 9.77
C LEU A 494 -10.27 34.14 10.78
N THR A 495 -11.17 35.08 10.48
CA THR A 495 -12.16 35.57 11.46
C THR A 495 -13.62 35.18 11.17
N ASN A 496 -13.99 34.85 9.93
CA ASN A 496 -15.38 34.64 9.51
C ASN A 496 -15.80 33.16 9.38
N VAL A 497 -15.08 32.22 9.98
CA VAL A 497 -15.31 30.77 9.83
C VAL A 497 -16.74 30.37 10.18
N LEU A 498 -17.28 30.86 11.30
CA LEU A 498 -18.63 30.51 11.75
C LEU A 498 -19.71 31.00 10.79
N GLU A 499 -19.55 32.20 10.25
CA GLU A 499 -20.47 32.79 9.27
C GLU A 499 -20.41 32.02 7.95
N TYR A 500 -19.20 31.73 7.47
CA TYR A 500 -18.97 30.92 6.30
C TYR A 500 -19.62 29.53 6.42
N ILE A 501 -19.53 28.92 7.61
CA ILE A 501 -20.15 27.63 7.88
C ILE A 501 -21.67 27.71 7.83
N ARG A 502 -22.28 28.79 8.31
CA ARG A 502 -23.74 28.96 8.25
C ARG A 502 -24.26 29.20 6.83
N ASN A 503 -23.40 29.63 5.93
CA ASN A 503 -23.74 30.00 4.56
C ASN A 503 -23.66 28.83 3.54
N GLN A 504 -23.29 27.61 3.95
CA GLN A 504 -23.23 26.48 3.01
C GLN A 504 -24.60 25.84 2.77
N ASN A 505 -24.83 25.38 1.55
CA ASN A 505 -26.09 24.76 1.09
C ASN A 505 -26.32 23.31 1.59
N HIS A 506 -25.36 22.71 2.32
CA HIS A 506 -25.39 21.30 2.73
C HIS A 506 -24.96 21.11 4.19
N TYR A 507 -25.52 20.09 4.85
CA TYR A 507 -25.10 19.65 6.20
C TYR A 507 -23.74 18.93 6.14
N TYR A 508 -22.79 19.32 7.00
CA TYR A 508 -21.37 18.94 6.95
C TYR A 508 -21.06 17.49 7.37
N THR A 509 -20.08 16.89 6.69
CA THR A 509 -19.13 15.97 7.34
C THR A 509 -17.87 16.75 7.69
N PHE A 510 -17.72 17.08 8.97
CA PHE A 510 -16.54 17.77 9.52
C PHE A 510 -15.40 16.75 9.67
N ILE A 511 -14.28 16.91 8.94
CA ILE A 511 -13.01 16.29 9.32
C ILE A 511 -12.25 17.36 10.08
N SER A 512 -12.46 17.40 11.40
CA SER A 512 -11.82 18.37 12.27
C SER A 512 -10.32 18.16 12.30
N SER A 513 -9.60 19.18 11.87
CA SER A 513 -8.33 19.54 12.48
C SER A 513 -8.19 21.06 12.38
N ILE A 514 -9.13 21.80 12.98
CA ILE A 514 -8.93 23.23 13.27
C ILE A 514 -7.87 23.27 14.37
N TRP A 515 -6.61 23.18 13.95
CA TRP A 515 -5.49 23.66 14.75
C TRP A 515 -5.32 25.11 14.33
N MET A 516 -6.07 25.99 15.01
CA MET A 516 -5.76 27.42 15.03
C MET A 516 -4.52 27.64 15.89
#